data_AF-F8IE00-F1
#
_entry.id   AF-F8IE00-F1
#
_cell.length_a   1.000
_cell.length_b   1.000
_cell.length_c   1.000
_cell.angle_alpha   90.00
_cell.angle_beta   90.00
_cell.angle_gamma   90.00
#
_symmetry.space_group_name_H-M   'P 1'
#
loop_
_entity.id
_entity.type
_entity.pdbx_description
1 polymer ?
#
loop_
_entity_poly.entity_id
_entity_poly.type
_entity_poly.pdbx_seq_one_letter_code
_entity_poly.pdbx_strand_id
1 'polypeptide(L)'
;MFADDGKSPGNGFFYLALHPDFFVGQEEFLQRTASLIEEIHDAPLAKGAPSVSVPGERRQRERVARSRRGIPISDEVWADLVELSDGYGIPLPEVWGFE
;
A
#
# COMPACT_ATOMS: atom_id res chain seq x y z
N MET A 1 -16.76 5.78 7.08
CA MET A 1 -15.68 5.22 7.94
C MET A 1 -15.24 6.23 8.99
N PHE A 2 -15.31 7.53 8.68
CA PHE A 2 -15.28 8.62 9.65
C PHE A 2 -16.57 9.42 9.46
N ALA A 3 -17.46 9.40 10.44
CA ALA A 3 -18.53 10.38 10.53
C ALA A 3 -18.03 11.46 11.49
N ASP A 4 -18.03 12.72 11.05
CA ASP A 4 -17.70 13.86 11.89
C ASP A 4 -18.97 14.34 12.63
N ASP A 5 -19.68 13.40 13.25
CA ASP A 5 -20.91 13.65 14.01
C ASP A 5 -20.71 13.48 15.52
N GLY A 6 -19.45 13.41 15.97
CA GLY A 6 -19.07 13.24 17.37
C GLY A 6 -19.39 11.87 17.95
N LYS A 7 -19.85 10.90 17.15
CA LYS A 7 -20.14 9.55 17.63
C LYS A 7 -18.95 8.62 17.41
N SER A 8 -18.79 7.67 18.32
CA SER A 8 -17.83 6.59 18.14
C SER A 8 -18.16 5.85 16.83
N PRO A 9 -17.24 5.78 15.86
CA PRO A 9 -17.45 4.97 14.68
C PRO A 9 -17.50 3.51 15.16
N GLY A 10 -18.69 2.93 15.23
CA GLY A 10 -18.97 1.58 15.74
C GLY A 10 -18.43 0.46 14.85
N ASN A 11 -17.23 0.64 14.31
CA ASN A 11 -16.55 -0.30 13.44
C ASN A 11 -15.96 -1.42 14.31
N GLY A 12 -16.41 -2.66 14.08
CA GLY A 12 -15.78 -3.85 14.62
C GLY A 12 -14.64 -4.33 13.72
N PHE A 13 -13.53 -4.75 14.31
CA PHE A 13 -12.40 -5.33 13.59
C PHE A 13 -12.17 -6.78 14.03
N PHE A 14 -11.80 -7.64 13.08
CA PHE A 14 -11.38 -9.02 13.33
C PHE A 14 -10.00 -9.23 12.69
N TYR A 15 -9.12 -9.91 13.43
CA TYR A 15 -7.77 -10.22 12.98
C TYR A 15 -7.50 -11.71 13.19
N LEU A 16 -6.85 -12.33 12.21
CA LEU A 16 -6.44 -13.73 12.24
C LEU A 16 -4.99 -13.85 11.79
N ALA A 17 -4.18 -14.54 12.59
CA ALA A 17 -2.82 -14.93 12.24
C ALA A 17 -2.74 -16.46 12.19
N LEU A 18 -2.22 -17.00 11.09
CA LEU A 18 -2.01 -18.43 10.89
C LEU A 18 -0.50 -18.67 10.77
N HIS A 19 0.02 -19.59 11.57
CA HIS A 19 1.43 -19.94 11.57
C HIS A 19 1.67 -21.19 10.70
N PRO A 20 2.42 -21.10 9.58
CA PRO A 20 2.56 -22.20 8.61
C PRO A 20 3.12 -23.51 9.18
N ASP A 21 3.96 -23.46 10.23
CA ASP A 21 4.53 -24.65 10.87
C ASP A 21 3.50 -25.61 11.48
N PHE A 22 2.27 -25.16 11.76
CA PHE A 22 1.19 -26.06 12.17
C PHE A 22 0.47 -26.72 10.99
N PHE A 23 0.93 -26.49 9.75
CA PHE A 23 0.35 -27.02 8.52
C PHE A 23 1.43 -27.71 7.67
N VAL A 24 1.88 -27.05 6.60
CA VAL A 24 2.86 -27.59 5.65
C VAL A 24 4.31 -27.27 6.02
N GLY A 25 4.54 -26.40 7.01
CA GLY A 25 5.86 -25.87 7.32
C GLY A 25 6.15 -24.54 6.61
N GLN A 26 6.94 -23.67 7.22
CA GLN A 26 7.27 -22.36 6.65
C GLN A 26 7.96 -22.45 5.28
N GLU A 27 8.96 -23.31 5.13
CA GLU A 27 9.71 -23.45 3.88
C GLU A 27 8.82 -23.92 2.72
N GLU A 28 8.06 -24.99 2.93
CA GLU A 28 7.11 -25.53 1.94
C GLU A 28 6.02 -24.50 1.57
N PHE A 29 5.51 -23.76 2.56
CA PHE A 29 4.53 -22.70 2.32
C PHE A 29 5.08 -21.61 1.39
N LEU A 30 6.32 -21.16 1.64
CA LEU A 30 6.99 -20.15 0.80
C LEU A 30 7.24 -20.68 -0.61
N GLN A 31 7.72 -21.92 -0.76
CA GLN A 31 7.96 -22.53 -2.06
C GLN A 31 6.67 -22.63 -2.89
N ARG A 32 5.59 -23.15 -2.28
CA ARG A 32 4.28 -23.23 -2.97
C ARG A 32 3.72 -21.88 -3.34
N THR A 33 3.89 -20.87 -2.48
CA THR A 33 3.45 -19.51 -2.77
C THR A 33 4.23 -18.92 -3.94
N ALA A 34 5.54 -19.14 -4.01
CA ALA A 34 6.37 -18.69 -5.12
C ALA A 34 5.93 -19.34 -6.45
N SER A 35 5.75 -20.66 -6.47
CA SER A 35 5.29 -21.38 -7.67
C SER A 35 3.91 -20.91 -8.13
N LEU A 36 2.97 -20.67 -7.20
CA LEU A 36 1.67 -20.12 -7.55
C LEU A 36 1.77 -18.72 -8.18
N ILE A 37 2.67 -17.86 -7.67
CA ILE A 37 2.89 -16.52 -8.23
C ILE A 37 3.43 -16.64 -9.66
N GLU A 38 4.41 -17.52 -9.89
CA GLU A 38 4.97 -17.77 -11.22
C GLU A 38 3.89 -18.27 -12.20
N GLU A 39 3.07 -19.25 -11.79
CA GLU A 39 1.96 -19.74 -12.61
C GLU A 39 0.96 -18.64 -12.98
N ILE A 40 0.67 -17.70 -12.06
CA ILE A 40 -0.22 -16.57 -12.33
C ILE A 40 0.40 -15.61 -13.35
N HIS A 41 1.70 -15.35 -13.26
CA HIS A 41 2.40 -14.47 -14.19
C HIS A 41 2.51 -15.08 -15.60
N ASP A 42 2.63 -16.41 -15.69
CA ASP A 42 2.74 -17.15 -16.95
C ASP A 42 1.37 -17.44 -17.61
N ALA A 43 0.27 -17.11 -16.94
CA ALA A 43 -1.08 -17.34 -17.46
C ALA A 43 -1.30 -16.63 -18.81
N PRO A 44 -1.93 -17.29 -19.82
CA PRO A 44 -2.21 -16.67 -21.10
C PRO A 44 -3.04 -15.39 -20.97
N LEU A 45 -2.57 -14.31 -21.59
CA LEU A 45 -3.27 -13.03 -21.58
C LEU A 45 -4.44 -13.03 -22.56
N ALA A 46 -5.56 -12.43 -22.16
CA ALA A 46 -6.60 -12.06 -23.10
C ALA A 46 -6.06 -11.03 -24.12
N LYS A 47 -6.62 -11.03 -25.33
CA LYS A 47 -6.17 -10.14 -26.41
C LYS A 47 -6.24 -8.66 -25.96
N GLY A 48 -5.08 -8.00 -25.94
CA GLY A 48 -4.96 -6.60 -25.53
C GLY A 48 -4.96 -6.35 -24.02
N ALA A 49 -4.98 -7.40 -23.20
CA ALA A 49 -4.88 -7.26 -21.75
C ALA A 49 -3.43 -7.02 -21.31
N PRO A 50 -3.21 -6.22 -20.24
CA PRO A 50 -1.91 -6.11 -19.60
C PRO A 50 -1.52 -7.43 -18.92
N SER A 51 -0.23 -7.59 -18.58
CA SER A 51 0.26 -8.72 -17.79
C SER A 51 -0.52 -8.88 -16.49
N VAL A 52 -0.82 -10.13 -16.11
CA VAL A 52 -1.45 -10.43 -14.83
C VAL A 52 -0.49 -10.09 -13.69
N SER A 53 -1.01 -9.57 -12.59
CA SER A 53 -0.24 -9.23 -11.39
C SER A 53 -0.93 -9.78 -10.15
N VAL A 54 -0.17 -10.20 -9.15
CA VAL A 54 -0.74 -10.65 -7.87
C VAL A 54 -1.08 -9.47 -6.96
N PRO A 55 -2.09 -9.61 -6.08
CA PRO A 55 -2.46 -8.56 -5.14
C PRO A 55 -1.25 -8.05 -4.33
N GLY A 56 -1.00 -6.74 -4.41
CA GLY A 56 0.10 -6.09 -3.69
C GLY A 56 1.27 -5.68 -4.57
N GLU A 57 1.52 -6.30 -5.72
CA GLU A 57 2.68 -5.98 -6.57
C GLU A 57 2.70 -4.53 -7.05
N ARG A 58 1.55 -4.03 -7.51
CA ARG A 58 1.42 -2.63 -7.94
C ARG A 58 1.77 -1.67 -6.82
N ARG A 59 1.23 -1.91 -5.61
CA ARG A 59 1.52 -1.11 -4.41
C ARG A 59 2.99 -1.20 -4.01
N GLN A 60 3.60 -2.38 -4.11
CA GLN A 60 5.02 -2.55 -3.83
C GLN A 60 5.89 -1.76 -4.82
N ARG A 61 5.58 -1.80 -6.12
CA ARG A 61 6.27 -0.98 -7.13
C ARG A 61 6.15 0.51 -6.85
N GLU A 62 4.94 0.98 -6.55
CA GLU A 62 4.69 2.37 -6.18
C GLU A 62 5.42 2.77 -4.89
N ARG A 63 5.43 1.92 -3.86
CA ARG A 63 6.16 2.15 -2.61
C ARG A 63 7.65 2.31 -2.87
N VAL A 64 8.26 1.42 -3.66
CA VAL A 64 9.69 1.50 -4.01
C VAL A 64 9.98 2.78 -4.79
N ALA A 65 9.14 3.14 -5.76
CA ALA A 65 9.31 4.37 -6.53
C ALA A 65 9.20 5.62 -5.65
N ARG A 66 8.17 5.71 -4.81
CA ARG A 66 7.92 6.86 -3.94
C ARG A 66 8.93 6.98 -2.80
N SER A 67 9.51 5.88 -2.33
CA SER A 67 10.61 5.90 -1.34
C SER A 67 11.89 6.53 -1.91
N ARG A 68 12.03 6.58 -3.25
CA ARG A 68 13.20 7.16 -3.93
C ARG A 68 12.93 8.53 -4.54
N ARG A 69 11.69 8.79 -4.96
CA ARG A 69 11.32 9.97 -5.78
C ARG A 69 10.29 10.90 -5.14
N GLY A 70 9.67 10.47 -4.04
CA GLY A 70 8.77 11.30 -3.26
C GLY A 70 7.36 10.83 -3.37
N ILE A 71 6.54 11.28 -2.43
CA ILE A 71 5.11 11.06 -2.47
C ILE A 71 4.50 12.29 -3.11
N PRO A 72 3.95 12.19 -4.33
CA PRO A 72 3.21 13.30 -4.91
C PRO A 72 1.95 13.52 -4.08
N ILE A 73 1.73 14.77 -3.69
CA ILE A 73 0.53 15.25 -3.01
C ILE A 73 -0.07 16.36 -3.88
N SER A 74 -1.38 16.56 -3.81
CA SER A 74 -2.03 17.65 -4.54
C SER A 74 -1.70 19.00 -3.90
N ASP A 75 -1.76 20.06 -4.70
CA ASP A 75 -1.58 21.43 -4.21
C ASP A 75 -2.59 21.79 -3.11
N GLU A 76 -3.82 21.28 -3.23
CA GLU A 76 -4.87 21.42 -2.20
C GLU A 76 -4.46 20.80 -0.87
N VAL A 77 -4.01 19.54 -0.87
CA VAL A 77 -3.54 18.87 0.36
C VAL A 77 -2.29 19.57 0.92
N TRP A 78 -1.40 20.07 0.06
CA TRP A 78 -0.25 20.83 0.51
C TRP A 78 -0.67 22.15 1.19
N ALA A 79 -1.65 22.86 0.64
CA ALA A 79 -2.21 24.07 1.25
C ALA A 79 -2.80 23.79 2.64
N ASP A 80 -3.56 22.70 2.79
CA ASP A 80 -4.11 22.29 4.09
C ASP A 80 -2.99 22.01 5.11
N LEU A 81 -1.88 21.38 4.68
CA LEU A 81 -0.72 21.12 5.54
C LEU A 81 0.01 22.41 5.93
N VAL A 82 0.08 23.40 5.04
CA VAL A 82 0.64 24.73 5.34
C VAL A 82 -0.20 25.43 6.41
N GLU A 83 -1.53 25.44 6.27
CA GLU A 83 -2.43 26.03 7.27
C GLU A 83 -2.27 25.37 8.65
N LEU A 84 -2.19 24.04 8.69
CA LEU A 84 -1.92 23.29 9.92
C LEU A 84 -0.54 23.60 10.52
N SER A 85 0.49 23.70 9.68
CA SER A 85 1.84 24.09 10.08
C SER A 85 1.84 25.45 10.80
N ASP A 86 1.16 26.45 10.22
CA ASP A 86 1.07 27.79 10.79
C ASP A 86 0.25 27.82 12.08
N GLY A 87 -0.87 27.09 12.12
CA GLY A 87 -1.75 27.02 13.29
C GLY A 87 -1.11 26.37 14.52
N TYR A 88 -0.23 25.40 14.31
CA TYR A 88 0.46 24.66 15.39
C TYR A 88 1.94 25.05 15.57
N GLY A 89 2.49 25.92 14.72
CA GLY A 89 3.88 26.33 14.75
C GLY A 89 4.88 25.19 14.47
N ILE A 90 4.48 24.21 13.66
CA ILE A 90 5.32 23.05 13.31
C ILE A 90 5.89 23.27 11.90
N PRO A 91 7.21 23.38 11.73
CA PRO A 91 7.79 23.67 10.42
C PRO A 91 7.53 22.53 9.42
N LEU A 92 7.21 22.90 8.18
CA LEU A 92 7.07 21.97 7.07
C LEU A 92 8.42 21.29 6.73
N PRO A 93 8.37 20.04 6.23
CA PRO A 93 9.56 19.35 5.75
C PRO A 93 10.08 19.98 4.45
N GLU A 94 11.35 19.72 4.13
CA GLU A 94 11.91 20.06 2.82
C GLU A 94 11.17 19.28 1.72
N VAL A 95 10.74 20.01 0.69
CA VAL A 95 10.11 19.43 -0.50
C VAL A 95 11.20 18.79 -1.36
N TRP A 96 11.03 17.51 -1.71
CA TRP A 96 11.95 16.85 -2.64
C TRP A 96 11.90 17.56 -4.01
N GLY A 97 13.05 18.08 -4.43
CA GLY A 97 13.22 18.64 -5.77
C GLY A 97 13.11 17.55 -6.82
N PHE A 98 12.24 17.75 -7.81
CA PHE A 98 12.22 16.93 -9.01
C PHE A 98 13.30 17.46 -9.98
N GLU A 99 14.33 16.65 -10.25
CA GLU A 99 15.08 16.74 -11.52
C GLU A 99 14.41 15.86 -12.58
#